data_AF-A0A930VLL6-F1
#
_entry.id   AF-A0A930VLL6-F1
#
_cell.length_a   1.000
_cell.length_b   1.000
_cell.length_c   1.000
_cell.angle_alpha   90.00
_cell.angle_beta   90.00
_cell.angle_gamma   90.00
#
_symmetry.space_group_name_H-M   'P 1'
#
loop_
_entity.id
_entity.type
_entity.pdbx_description
1 polymer ?
#
loop_
_entity_poly.entity_id
_entity_poly.type
_entity_poly.pdbx_seq_one_letter_code
_entity_poly.pdbx_strand_id
1 'polypeptide(L)'
;MDPVAIVADVTEMETRPPAHPANVEALEARGFRVLGRFATLSGPSRYDNAYSRPERARLEAWRNRPAATVLVAPDGTAFAGVDTFGEAPLLRLRTELDDGTVVETIGTERRGALVPRRGDPFAGFSVTATPDHPVRLIEDPSPDAVIAAHHEHVAEVVGRLDAQPLRHADRDHALRLATKAADQMTRIRDRTAALIRRTVLVVVIPIGLLWLWVELSSGMSVGSALLMDLLLIPVVLLVVLLVLLVVGRSPRRRPPLNPSTGRR
;
A
#
# COMPACT_ATOMS: atom_id res chain seq x y z
N MET A 1 0.83 -20.55 -4.98
CA MET A 1 1.47 -19.58 -4.08
C MET A 1 1.38 -18.22 -4.76
N ASP A 2 0.96 -17.18 -4.06
CA ASP A 2 1.02 -15.83 -4.62
C ASP A 2 2.50 -15.42 -4.73
N PRO A 3 2.96 -14.80 -5.83
CA PRO A 3 4.33 -14.36 -5.93
C PRO A 3 4.59 -13.30 -4.85
N VAL A 4 5.59 -13.55 -4.01
CA VAL A 4 6.14 -12.56 -3.09
C VAL A 4 6.87 -11.52 -3.93
N ALA A 5 6.58 -10.24 -3.70
CA ALA A 5 7.34 -9.17 -4.34
C ALA A 5 8.75 -9.17 -3.74
N ILE A 6 9.76 -9.49 -4.54
CA ILE A 6 11.16 -9.47 -4.12
C ILE A 6 11.77 -8.16 -4.60
N VAL A 7 12.36 -7.39 -3.69
CA VAL A 7 13.16 -6.21 -4.05
C VAL A 7 14.60 -6.66 -4.26
N ALA A 8 15.17 -6.36 -5.42
CA ALA A 8 16.56 -6.69 -5.76
C ALA A 8 17.33 -5.44 -6.20
N ASP A 9 18.59 -5.33 -5.75
CA ASP A 9 19.54 -4.39 -6.34
C ASP A 9 20.00 -4.89 -7.69
N VAL A 10 19.83 -4.07 -8.73
CA VAL A 10 20.16 -4.39 -10.11
C VAL A 10 21.08 -3.34 -10.72
N THR A 11 21.72 -2.50 -9.90
CA THR A 11 22.53 -1.36 -10.35
C THR A 11 23.58 -1.75 -11.40
N GLU A 12 24.24 -2.90 -11.23
CA GLU A 12 25.28 -3.39 -12.16
C GLU A 12 24.72 -4.09 -13.41
N MET A 13 23.46 -4.55 -13.35
CA MET A 13 22.83 -5.33 -14.43
C MET A 13 21.89 -4.49 -15.31
N GLU A 14 21.42 -3.36 -14.80
CA GLU A 14 20.41 -2.53 -15.45
C GLU A 14 21.05 -1.36 -16.20
N THR A 15 21.19 -1.50 -17.52
CA THR A 15 21.76 -0.48 -18.40
C THR A 15 20.72 0.45 -19.02
N ARG A 16 19.41 0.19 -18.86
CA ARG A 16 18.34 1.00 -19.46
C ARG A 16 18.28 2.40 -18.85
N PRO A 17 17.77 3.43 -19.54
CA PRO A 17 17.56 4.75 -18.94
C PRO A 17 16.58 4.70 -17.75
N PRO A 18 16.68 5.65 -16.79
CA PRO A 18 15.68 5.81 -15.74
C PRO A 18 14.28 6.02 -16.33
N ALA A 19 13.24 5.55 -15.64
CA ALA A 19 11.86 5.69 -16.11
C ALA A 19 11.39 7.15 -16.20
N HIS A 20 11.91 8.04 -15.33
CA HIS A 20 11.62 9.48 -15.33
C HIS A 20 12.89 10.30 -15.04
N PRO A 21 13.76 10.51 -16.05
CA PRO A 21 15.05 11.19 -15.85
C PRO A 21 14.89 12.62 -15.34
N ALA A 22 13.89 13.37 -15.80
CA ALA A 22 13.63 14.74 -15.33
C ALA A 22 13.34 14.82 -13.82
N ASN A 23 12.66 13.82 -13.25
CA ASN A 23 12.42 13.77 -11.80
C ASN A 23 13.70 13.43 -11.04
N VAL A 24 14.56 12.57 -11.60
CA VAL A 24 15.88 12.26 -11.03
C VAL A 24 16.75 13.52 -11.02
N GLU A 25 16.88 14.20 -12.16
CA GLU A 25 17.65 15.44 -12.32
C GLU A 25 17.16 16.54 -11.36
N ALA A 26 15.85 16.69 -11.23
CA ALA A 26 15.27 17.65 -10.29
C ALA A 26 15.57 17.29 -8.82
N LEU A 27 15.57 16.01 -8.44
CA LEU A 27 15.99 15.60 -7.10
C LEU A 27 17.49 15.85 -6.88
N GLU A 28 18.34 15.55 -7.86
CA GLU A 28 19.78 15.82 -7.79
C GLU A 28 20.07 17.31 -7.62
N ALA A 29 19.33 18.18 -8.33
CA ALA A 29 19.40 19.63 -8.15
C ALA A 29 19.04 20.11 -6.73
N ARG A 30 18.32 19.28 -5.96
CA ARG A 30 17.96 19.52 -4.55
C ARG A 30 18.93 18.84 -3.57
N GLY A 31 20.04 18.31 -4.08
CA GLY A 31 21.09 17.68 -3.27
C GLY A 31 20.85 16.19 -2.99
N PHE A 32 19.86 15.55 -3.62
CA PHE A 32 19.76 14.10 -3.55
C PHE A 32 20.90 13.45 -4.32
N ARG A 33 21.41 12.33 -3.82
CA ARG A 33 22.49 11.58 -4.47
C ARG A 33 22.00 10.21 -4.89
N VAL A 34 22.22 9.86 -6.16
CA VAL A 34 21.87 8.52 -6.67
C VAL A 34 22.68 7.44 -5.93
N LEU A 35 21.98 6.42 -5.45
CA LEU A 35 22.55 5.24 -4.80
C LEU A 35 22.58 4.01 -5.70
N GLY A 36 21.70 3.96 -6.71
CA GLY A 36 21.60 2.82 -7.62
C GLY A 36 20.19 2.61 -8.15
N ARG A 37 19.88 1.37 -8.50
CA ARG A 37 18.59 0.99 -9.07
C ARG A 37 18.07 -0.31 -8.47
N PHE A 38 16.81 -0.30 -8.05
CA PHE A 38 16.14 -1.46 -7.45
C PHE A 38 14.96 -1.90 -8.29
N ALA A 39 14.84 -3.20 -8.54
CA ALA A 39 13.71 -3.80 -9.22
C ALA A 39 12.79 -4.50 -8.22
N THR A 40 11.49 -4.33 -8.37
CA THR A 40 10.52 -5.21 -7.71
C THR A 40 10.19 -6.36 -8.66
N LEU A 41 10.78 -7.51 -8.38
CA LEU A 41 10.53 -8.74 -9.12
C LEU A 41 9.18 -9.29 -8.70
N SER A 42 8.22 -9.21 -9.60
CA SER A 42 6.86 -9.72 -9.39
C SER A 42 6.37 -10.44 -10.63
N GLY A 43 6.04 -11.72 -10.48
CA GLY A 43 5.49 -12.54 -11.55
C GLY A 43 3.98 -12.34 -11.74
N PRO A 44 3.40 -12.99 -12.76
CA PRO A 44 1.95 -13.10 -12.90
C PRO A 44 1.30 -13.64 -11.62
N SER A 45 0.17 -13.08 -11.23
CA SER A 45 -0.56 -13.52 -10.04
C SER A 45 -2.06 -13.68 -10.33
N ARG A 46 -2.78 -14.34 -9.43
CA ARG A 46 -4.25 -14.42 -9.49
C ARG A 46 -4.94 -13.05 -9.45
N TYR A 47 -4.29 -12.04 -8.90
CA TYR A 47 -4.82 -10.68 -8.79
C TYR A 47 -4.83 -9.94 -10.12
N ASP A 48 -4.09 -10.44 -11.12
CA ASP A 48 -4.10 -9.91 -12.48
C ASP A 48 -5.50 -9.99 -13.11
N ASN A 49 -6.34 -10.92 -12.63
CA ASN A 49 -7.73 -11.05 -13.04
C ASN A 49 -8.60 -9.86 -12.61
N ALA A 50 -8.13 -8.99 -11.71
CA ALA A 50 -8.78 -7.73 -11.40
C ALA A 50 -8.72 -6.73 -12.57
N TYR A 51 -7.81 -6.92 -13.53
CA TYR A 51 -7.57 -6.01 -14.65
C TYR A 51 -8.27 -6.47 -15.93
N SER A 52 -8.68 -5.51 -16.77
CA SER A 52 -9.26 -5.79 -18.09
C SER A 52 -8.22 -6.43 -19.04
N ARG A 53 -8.65 -6.96 -20.19
CA ARG A 53 -7.69 -7.54 -21.15
C ARG A 53 -6.67 -6.51 -21.66
N PRO A 54 -7.06 -5.30 -22.10
CA PRO A 54 -6.10 -4.24 -22.44
C PRO A 54 -5.17 -3.88 -21.28
N GLU A 55 -5.72 -3.80 -20.07
CA GLU A 55 -4.97 -3.39 -18.90
C GLU A 55 -3.97 -4.44 -18.41
N ARG A 56 -4.25 -5.72 -18.63
CA ARG A 56 -3.28 -6.80 -18.38
C ARG A 56 -2.05 -6.70 -19.28
N ALA A 57 -2.19 -6.23 -20.51
CA ALA A 57 -1.04 -5.99 -21.39
C ALA A 57 -0.18 -4.82 -20.86
N ARG A 58 -0.82 -3.76 -20.36
CA ARG A 58 -0.12 -2.65 -19.68
C ARG A 58 0.57 -3.10 -18.40
N LEU A 59 -0.06 -3.98 -17.62
CA LEU A 59 0.52 -4.58 -16.42
C LEU A 59 1.76 -5.43 -16.76
N GLU A 60 1.72 -6.19 -17.85
CA GLU A 60 2.87 -6.96 -18.34
C GLU A 60 4.02 -6.04 -18.80
N ALA A 61 3.73 -4.98 -19.55
CA ALA A 61 4.72 -3.98 -19.92
C ALA A 61 5.33 -3.31 -18.67
N TRP A 62 4.49 -2.95 -17.70
CA TRP A 62 4.92 -2.37 -16.43
C TRP A 62 5.82 -3.30 -15.61
N ARG A 63 5.58 -4.61 -15.61
CA ARG A 63 6.49 -5.58 -14.95
C ARG A 63 7.87 -5.62 -15.58
N ASN A 64 7.96 -5.34 -16.88
CA ASN A 64 9.19 -5.31 -17.64
C ASN A 64 9.81 -3.92 -17.73
N ARG A 65 9.32 -2.94 -16.97
CA ARG A 65 9.86 -1.57 -16.96
C ARG A 65 11.33 -1.52 -16.46
N PRO A 66 12.06 -0.43 -16.72
CA PRO A 66 13.36 -0.18 -16.09
C PRO A 66 13.26 -0.20 -14.56
N ALA A 67 14.29 -0.68 -13.88
CA ALA A 67 14.33 -0.63 -12.43
C ALA A 67 14.22 0.80 -11.88
N ALA A 68 13.61 0.92 -10.69
CA ALA A 68 13.41 2.20 -10.03
C ALA A 68 14.77 2.81 -9.66
N THR A 69 14.97 4.10 -9.95
CA THR A 69 16.19 4.81 -9.53
C THR A 69 16.03 5.22 -8.07
N VAL A 70 17.04 4.93 -7.26
CA VAL A 70 17.02 5.21 -5.83
C VAL A 70 18.06 6.28 -5.50
N LEU A 71 17.62 7.29 -4.76
CA LEU A 71 18.44 8.41 -4.31
C LEU A 71 18.33 8.58 -2.80
N VAL A 72 19.38 9.10 -2.17
CA VAL A 72 19.39 9.49 -0.76
C VAL A 72 19.28 11.01 -0.63
N ALA A 73 18.50 11.47 0.33
CA ALA A 73 18.37 12.88 0.68
C ALA A 73 19.70 13.46 1.21
N PRO A 74 19.93 14.78 1.07
CA PRO A 74 21.20 15.41 1.49
C PRO A 74 21.50 15.27 2.99
N ASP A 75 20.47 15.18 3.83
CA ASP A 75 20.58 14.98 5.27
C ASP A 75 20.67 13.50 5.68
N GLY A 76 20.54 12.59 4.70
CA GLY A 76 20.52 11.14 4.88
C GLY A 76 19.25 10.58 5.52
N THR A 77 18.20 11.38 5.77
CA THR A 77 17.04 10.88 6.53
C THR A 77 16.00 10.17 5.66
N ALA A 78 15.97 10.48 4.37
CA ALA A 78 15.00 9.93 3.44
C ALA A 78 15.66 9.31 2.21
N PHE A 79 14.98 8.30 1.64
CA PHE A 79 15.28 7.76 0.32
C PHE A 79 14.16 8.06 -0.67
N ALA A 80 14.53 8.52 -1.87
CA ALA A 80 13.63 8.69 -3.00
C ALA A 80 13.73 7.49 -3.93
N GLY A 81 12.59 6.89 -4.29
CA GLY A 81 12.46 5.95 -5.40
C GLY A 81 11.71 6.62 -6.55
N VAL A 82 12.34 6.69 -7.72
CA VAL A 82 11.76 7.20 -8.97
C VAL A 82 11.46 6.02 -9.89
N ASP A 83 10.19 5.80 -10.19
CA ASP A 83 9.67 4.65 -10.93
C ASP A 83 8.42 5.04 -11.74
N THR A 84 7.76 4.07 -12.37
CA THR A 84 6.41 4.23 -12.93
C THR A 84 5.39 3.34 -12.20
N PHE A 85 4.12 3.74 -12.25
CA PHE A 85 2.98 2.86 -12.00
C PHE A 85 2.10 2.81 -13.24
N GLY A 86 2.18 1.71 -13.99
CA GLY A 86 1.77 1.71 -15.39
C GLY A 86 2.68 2.62 -16.20
N GLU A 87 2.08 3.66 -16.77
CA GLU A 87 2.78 4.75 -17.48
C GLU A 87 2.86 6.04 -16.65
N ALA A 88 2.19 6.09 -15.49
CA ALA A 88 2.22 7.27 -14.64
C ALA A 88 3.57 7.36 -13.90
N PRO A 89 4.14 8.57 -13.75
CA PRO A 89 5.26 8.78 -12.86
C PRO A 89 4.93 8.38 -11.43
N LEU A 90 5.87 7.73 -10.77
CA LEU A 90 5.79 7.37 -9.36
C LEU A 90 7.07 7.87 -8.67
N LEU A 91 6.90 8.84 -7.78
CA LEU A 91 7.95 9.30 -6.88
C LEU A 91 7.58 8.91 -5.46
N ARG A 92 8.49 8.23 -4.77
CA ARG A 92 8.25 7.72 -3.42
C ARG A 92 9.37 8.14 -2.48
N LEU A 93 9.04 8.86 -1.42
CA LEU A 93 9.96 9.16 -0.33
C LEU A 93 9.69 8.25 0.86
N ARG A 94 10.75 7.70 1.46
CA ARG A 94 10.68 6.87 2.66
C ARG A 94 11.67 7.34 3.71
N THR A 95 11.21 7.42 4.95
CA THR A 95 12.01 7.71 6.15
C THR A 95 11.76 6.61 7.17
N GLU A 96 12.82 6.03 7.74
CA GLU A 96 12.72 5.15 8.90
C GLU A 96 12.85 5.97 10.18
N LEU A 97 12.02 5.67 11.18
CA LEU A 97 12.14 6.23 12.52
C LEU A 97 12.89 5.25 13.44
N ASP A 98 13.41 5.75 14.56
CA ASP A 98 14.17 4.97 15.54
C ASP A 98 13.35 3.85 16.23
N ASP A 99 12.02 3.98 16.29
CA ASP A 99 11.09 2.93 16.70
C ASP A 99 10.87 1.83 15.62
N GLY A 100 11.49 2.00 14.45
CA GLY A 100 11.38 1.10 13.32
C GLY A 100 10.16 1.35 12.42
N THR A 101 9.37 2.38 12.66
CA THR A 101 8.27 2.82 11.78
C THR A 101 8.83 3.33 10.45
N VAL A 102 8.20 2.97 9.33
CA VAL A 102 8.58 3.47 8.00
C VAL A 102 7.50 4.42 7.51
N VAL A 103 7.84 5.71 7.45
CA VAL A 103 6.96 6.76 6.92
C VAL A 103 7.18 6.87 5.41
N GLU A 104 6.10 6.76 4.65
CA GLU A 104 6.16 6.79 3.19
C GLU A 104 5.25 7.88 2.62
N THR A 105 5.75 8.62 1.63
CA THR A 105 4.96 9.56 0.83
C THR A 105 5.11 9.18 -0.64
N ILE A 106 3.99 9.03 -1.34
CA ILE A 106 3.93 8.62 -2.75
C ILE A 106 3.26 9.75 -3.54
N GLY A 107 3.97 10.28 -4.52
CA GLY A 107 3.41 11.14 -5.56
C GLY A 107 3.23 10.36 -6.85
N THR A 108 2.03 10.37 -7.40
CA THR A 108 1.74 9.74 -8.70
C THR A 108 0.51 10.38 -9.34
N GLU A 109 0.41 10.32 -10.66
CA GLU A 109 -0.76 10.84 -11.39
C GLU A 109 -1.75 9.74 -11.70
N ARG A 110 -3.04 10.10 -11.74
CA ARG A 110 -4.09 9.15 -12.13
C ARG A 110 -4.01 8.80 -13.62
N ARG A 111 -3.59 9.76 -14.45
CA ARG A 111 -3.43 9.56 -15.89
C ARG A 111 -2.25 8.62 -16.13
N GLY A 112 -2.49 7.53 -16.85
CA GLY A 112 -1.47 6.52 -17.13
C GLY A 112 -1.30 5.47 -16.03
N ALA A 113 -1.95 5.62 -14.87
CA ALA A 113 -1.93 4.61 -13.81
C ALA A 113 -2.59 3.29 -14.26
N LEU A 114 -2.24 2.19 -13.57
CA LEU A 114 -2.89 0.90 -13.79
C LEU A 114 -4.26 0.88 -13.09
N VAL A 115 -5.33 0.56 -13.82
CA VAL A 115 -6.72 0.66 -13.33
C VAL A 115 -7.42 -0.71 -13.28
N PRO A 116 -7.75 -1.24 -12.09
CA PRO A 116 -8.55 -2.46 -11.99
C PRO A 116 -10.01 -2.22 -12.48
N ARG A 117 -10.70 -3.26 -12.95
CA ARG A 117 -12.02 -3.18 -13.65
C ARG A 117 -13.10 -2.38 -12.92
N ARG A 118 -13.04 -2.26 -11.59
CA ARG A 118 -14.03 -1.58 -10.74
C ARG A 118 -13.40 -1.05 -9.44
N GLY A 119 -12.20 -0.48 -9.52
CA GLY A 119 -11.50 -0.02 -8.34
C GLY A 119 -10.76 1.28 -8.56
N ASP A 120 -10.44 1.93 -7.45
CA ASP A 120 -9.51 3.04 -7.42
C ASP A 120 -8.10 2.50 -7.80
N PRO A 121 -7.41 3.09 -8.81
CA PRO A 121 -6.05 2.70 -9.17
C PRO A 121 -5.06 2.78 -8.00
N PHE A 122 -5.34 3.65 -7.03
CA PHE A 122 -4.47 3.88 -5.89
C PHE A 122 -4.89 3.13 -4.63
N ALA A 123 -5.94 2.30 -4.72
CA ALA A 123 -6.38 1.46 -3.61
C ALA A 123 -5.22 0.67 -3.00
N GLY A 124 -4.26 0.21 -3.82
CA GLY A 124 -3.09 -0.51 -3.35
C GLY A 124 -2.15 0.31 -2.45
N PHE A 125 -2.13 1.64 -2.56
CA PHE A 125 -1.32 2.52 -1.72
C PHE A 125 -2.06 2.95 -0.45
N SER A 126 -3.38 3.16 -0.55
CA SER A 126 -4.20 3.60 0.59
C SER A 126 -4.52 2.47 1.56
N VAL A 127 -4.79 1.25 1.07
CA VAL A 127 -5.08 0.08 1.95
C VAL A 127 -3.88 -0.41 2.74
N THR A 128 -2.68 0.07 2.39
CA THR A 128 -1.42 -0.30 3.06
C THR A 128 -0.95 0.76 4.04
N ALA A 129 -1.65 1.90 4.12
CA ALA A 129 -1.46 2.87 5.19
C ALA A 129 -1.93 2.25 6.52
N THR A 130 -0.98 2.04 7.43
CA THR A 130 -1.24 1.55 8.79
C THR A 130 -0.51 2.42 9.80
N PRO A 131 -0.83 2.34 11.10
CA PRO A 131 -0.07 3.08 12.11
C PRO A 131 1.44 2.79 12.08
N ASP A 132 1.83 1.54 11.76
CA ASP A 132 3.21 1.05 11.71
C ASP A 132 3.89 1.26 10.34
N HIS A 133 3.11 1.66 9.34
CA HIS A 133 3.56 2.03 8.00
C HIS A 133 2.66 3.15 7.46
N PRO A 134 2.82 4.38 7.97
CA PRO A 134 1.99 5.49 7.54
C PRO A 134 2.38 5.86 6.10
N VAL A 135 1.40 5.76 5.21
CA VAL A 135 1.54 6.10 3.79
C VAL A 135 0.67 7.31 3.49
N ARG A 136 1.25 8.32 2.85
CA ARG A 136 0.53 9.49 2.32
C ARG A 136 0.63 9.46 0.80
N LEU A 137 -0.51 9.50 0.14
CA LEU A 137 -0.62 9.59 -1.31
C LEU A 137 -0.95 11.04 -1.70
N ILE A 138 -0.26 11.58 -2.70
CA ILE A 138 -0.59 12.85 -3.34
C ILE A 138 -0.68 12.67 -4.86
N GLU A 139 -1.57 13.41 -5.50
CA GLU A 139 -1.80 13.37 -6.95
C GLU A 139 -0.88 14.33 -7.74
N ASP A 140 0.28 14.66 -7.17
CA ASP A 140 1.32 15.48 -7.81
C ASP A 140 2.68 14.77 -7.62
N PRO A 141 3.27 14.21 -8.69
CA PRO A 141 4.54 13.49 -8.63
C PRO A 141 5.76 14.43 -8.71
N SER A 142 5.56 15.75 -8.76
CA SER A 142 6.66 16.70 -8.85
C SER A 142 7.55 16.60 -7.59
N PRO A 143 8.89 16.65 -7.76
CA PRO A 143 9.80 16.54 -6.62
C PRO A 143 9.52 17.54 -5.49
N ASP A 144 9.17 18.78 -5.81
CA ASP A 144 8.85 19.79 -4.80
C ASP A 144 7.61 19.44 -3.98
N ALA A 145 6.52 19.06 -4.66
CA ALA A 145 5.28 18.69 -3.98
C ALA A 145 5.49 17.47 -3.08
N VAL A 146 6.20 16.44 -3.58
CA VAL A 146 6.44 15.22 -2.82
C VAL A 146 7.38 15.46 -1.64
N ILE A 147 8.45 16.24 -1.80
CA ILE A 147 9.36 16.60 -0.70
C ILE A 147 8.62 17.39 0.37
N ALA A 148 7.87 18.43 -0.02
CA ALA A 148 7.11 19.26 0.92
C ALA A 148 6.08 18.43 1.69
N ALA A 149 5.31 17.59 0.97
CA ALA A 149 4.34 16.69 1.59
C ALA A 149 4.99 15.63 2.48
N HIS A 150 6.20 15.18 2.14
CA HIS A 150 6.94 14.22 2.97
C HIS A 150 7.45 14.85 4.26
N HIS A 151 8.01 16.06 4.22
CA HIS A 151 8.46 16.75 5.43
C HIS A 151 7.30 17.00 6.39
N GLU A 152 6.14 17.44 5.89
CA GLU A 152 4.94 17.59 6.71
C GLU A 152 4.48 16.25 7.29
N HIS A 153 4.47 15.19 6.47
CA HIS A 153 4.06 13.85 6.91
C HIS A 153 4.97 13.28 8.00
N VAL A 154 6.29 13.41 7.83
CA VAL A 154 7.26 12.99 8.84
C VAL A 154 7.06 13.79 10.12
N ALA A 155 6.93 15.12 10.05
CA ALA A 155 6.69 15.95 11.23
C ALA A 155 5.41 15.55 11.99
N GLU A 156 4.32 15.25 11.27
CA GLU A 156 3.07 14.77 11.86
C GLU A 156 3.26 13.43 12.60
N VAL A 157 3.97 12.48 11.98
CA VAL A 157 4.19 11.15 12.55
C VAL A 157 5.16 11.20 13.73
N VAL A 158 6.26 11.96 13.61
CA VAL A 158 7.22 12.22 14.69
C VAL A 158 6.50 12.81 15.89
N GLY A 159 5.70 13.87 15.71
CA GLY A 159 4.94 14.47 16.81
C GLY A 159 3.88 13.55 17.43
N ARG A 160 3.43 12.53 16.68
CA ARG A 160 2.45 11.54 17.15
C ARG A 160 3.09 10.40 17.94
N LEU A 161 4.25 9.91 17.48
CA LEU A 161 4.92 8.71 17.97
C LEU A 161 6.07 9.02 18.93
N ASP A 162 6.54 10.28 18.98
CA ASP A 162 7.73 10.71 19.72
C ASP A 162 8.99 9.93 19.32
N ALA A 163 9.09 9.64 18.02
CA ALA A 163 10.17 8.87 17.39
C ALA A 163 10.95 9.76 16.42
N GLN A 164 12.26 9.59 16.30
CA GLN A 164 13.13 10.45 15.48
C GLN A 164 13.53 9.81 14.14
N PRO A 165 13.67 10.60 13.05
CA PRO A 165 14.19 10.10 11.78
C PRO A 165 15.61 9.54 11.91
N LEU A 166 15.82 8.33 11.39
CA LEU A 166 17.13 7.72 11.27
C LEU A 166 17.87 8.26 10.06
N ARG A 167 19.19 8.37 10.19
CA ARG A 167 20.07 8.68 9.06
C ARG A 167 20.57 7.38 8.42
N HIS A 168 20.45 7.34 7.11
CA HIS A 168 20.89 6.26 6.26
C HIS A 168 21.80 6.84 5.17
N ALA A 169 23.04 6.36 5.09
CA ALA A 169 24.05 6.98 4.24
C ALA A 169 24.41 6.15 2.99
N ASP A 170 24.00 4.87 2.96
CA ASP A 170 24.50 3.90 1.99
C ASP A 170 23.38 3.11 1.28
N ARG A 171 23.81 2.44 0.22
CA ARG A 171 22.97 1.61 -0.65
C ARG A 171 22.35 0.44 0.09
N ASP A 172 23.06 -0.16 1.04
CA ASP A 172 22.60 -1.34 1.76
C ASP A 172 21.44 -1.00 2.70
N HIS A 173 21.47 0.17 3.34
CA HIS A 173 20.36 0.71 4.10
C HIS A 173 19.15 0.99 3.22
N ALA A 174 19.37 1.59 2.03
CA ALA A 174 18.28 1.85 1.08
C ALA A 174 17.61 0.55 0.63
N LEU A 175 18.40 -0.49 0.35
CA LEU A 175 17.89 -1.81 -0.03
C LEU A 175 17.12 -2.44 1.14
N ARG A 176 17.66 -2.43 2.36
CA ARG A 176 16.98 -2.92 3.56
C ARG A 176 15.65 -2.20 3.79
N LEU A 177 15.60 -0.88 3.66
CA LEU A 177 14.37 -0.12 3.83
C LEU A 177 13.34 -0.48 2.75
N ALA A 178 13.78 -0.64 1.50
CA ALA A 178 12.91 -1.05 0.41
C ALA A 178 12.34 -2.48 0.64
N THR A 179 13.17 -3.43 1.09
CA THR A 179 12.72 -4.77 1.46
C THR A 179 11.77 -4.73 2.66
N LYS A 180 12.09 -3.97 3.70
CA LYS A 180 11.24 -3.79 4.89
C LYS A 180 9.87 -3.24 4.52
N ALA A 181 9.81 -2.24 3.64
CA ALA A 181 8.56 -1.69 3.13
C ALA A 181 7.77 -2.74 2.31
N ALA A 182 8.43 -3.51 1.44
CA ALA A 182 7.77 -4.59 0.68
C ALA A 182 7.21 -5.70 1.59
N ASP A 183 7.94 -6.06 2.64
CA ASP A 183 7.53 -7.03 3.66
C ASP A 183 6.36 -6.51 4.49
N GLN A 184 6.36 -5.22 4.85
CA GLN A 184 5.23 -4.58 5.53
C GLN A 184 3.99 -4.59 4.62
N MET A 185 4.14 -4.22 3.35
CA MET A 185 3.06 -4.27 2.35
C MET A 185 2.44 -5.66 2.25
N THR A 186 3.28 -6.69 2.17
CA THR A 186 2.85 -8.09 2.05
C THR A 186 2.12 -8.55 3.32
N ARG A 187 2.68 -8.25 4.50
CA ARG A 187 2.03 -8.56 5.79
C ARG A 187 0.69 -7.86 5.96
N ILE A 188 0.58 -6.59 5.56
CA ILE A 188 -0.68 -5.84 5.62
C ILE A 188 -1.70 -6.45 4.68
N ARG A 189 -1.31 -6.80 3.45
CA ARG A 189 -2.18 -7.48 2.49
C ARG A 189 -2.71 -8.81 3.04
N ASP A 190 -1.84 -9.63 3.61
CA ASP A 190 -2.22 -10.92 4.18
C ASP A 190 -3.15 -10.78 5.38
N ARG A 191 -2.88 -9.80 6.26
CA ARG A 191 -3.78 -9.46 7.38
C ARG A 191 -5.15 -9.00 6.88
N THR A 192 -5.19 -8.12 5.88
CA THR A 192 -6.45 -7.64 5.29
C THR A 192 -7.23 -8.79 4.63
N ALA A 193 -6.56 -9.67 3.89
CA ALA A 193 -7.18 -10.85 3.29
C ALA A 193 -7.72 -11.82 4.36
N ALA A 194 -6.98 -12.03 5.45
CA ALA A 194 -7.40 -12.88 6.56
C ALA A 194 -8.60 -12.27 7.31
N LEU A 195 -8.61 -10.95 7.53
CA LEU A 195 -9.73 -10.23 8.15
C LEU A 195 -10.99 -10.33 7.29
N ILE A 196 -10.88 -10.12 5.97
CA ILE A 196 -12.01 -10.28 5.04
C ILE A 196 -12.53 -11.72 5.12
N ARG A 197 -11.65 -12.73 5.01
CA ARG A 197 -12.05 -14.14 5.07
C ARG A 197 -12.75 -14.48 6.39
N ARG A 198 -12.19 -14.04 7.51
CA ARG A 198 -12.77 -14.28 8.84
C ARG A 198 -14.12 -13.61 8.99
N THR A 199 -14.27 -12.39 8.48
CA THR A 199 -15.53 -11.65 8.55
C THR A 199 -16.60 -12.33 7.69
N VAL A 200 -16.26 -12.77 6.49
CA VAL A 200 -17.17 -13.57 5.65
C VAL A 200 -17.59 -14.85 6.38
N LEU A 201 -16.64 -15.56 7.01
CA LEU A 201 -16.93 -16.81 7.71
C LEU A 201 -17.80 -16.61 8.96
N VAL A 202 -17.55 -15.55 9.75
CA VAL A 202 -18.24 -15.30 11.02
C VAL A 202 -19.58 -14.58 10.83
N VAL A 203 -19.75 -13.81 9.76
CA VAL A 203 -20.96 -13.01 9.56
C VAL A 203 -21.84 -13.60 8.46
N VAL A 204 -21.29 -13.88 7.29
CA VAL A 204 -22.10 -14.30 6.13
C VAL A 204 -22.60 -15.73 6.28
N ILE A 205 -21.76 -16.65 6.78
CA ILE A 205 -22.16 -18.06 6.93
C ILE A 205 -23.27 -18.22 7.98
N PRO A 206 -23.19 -17.65 9.21
CA PRO A 206 -24.27 -17.77 10.17
C PRO A 206 -25.56 -17.08 9.72
N ILE A 207 -25.47 -15.95 9.02
CA ILE A 207 -26.66 -15.30 8.42
C ILE A 207 -27.30 -16.22 7.37
N GLY A 208 -26.49 -16.82 6.48
CA GLY A 208 -27.00 -17.77 5.49
C GLY A 208 -27.60 -19.04 6.11
N LEU A 209 -26.97 -19.58 7.16
CA LEU A 209 -27.50 -20.74 7.89
C LEU A 209 -28.79 -20.42 8.64
N LEU A 210 -28.87 -19.25 9.28
CA LEU A 210 -30.08 -18.78 9.95
C LEU A 210 -31.20 -18.59 8.93
N TRP A 211 -30.89 -18.03 7.76
CA TRP A 211 -31.84 -17.85 6.67
C TRP A 211 -32.37 -19.19 6.15
N LEU A 212 -31.48 -20.15 5.86
CA LEU A 212 -31.85 -21.51 5.45
C LEU A 212 -32.75 -22.21 6.49
N TRP A 213 -32.44 -22.03 7.77
CA TRP A 213 -33.25 -22.58 8.87
C TRP A 213 -34.65 -21.95 8.94
N VAL A 214 -34.76 -20.63 8.74
CA VAL A 214 -36.05 -19.94 8.67
C VAL A 214 -36.87 -20.47 7.49
N GLU A 215 -36.28 -20.62 6.31
CA GLU A 215 -36.98 -21.12 5.12
C GLU A 215 -37.52 -22.55 5.31
N LEU A 216 -36.70 -23.44 5.89
CA LEU A 216 -37.08 -24.83 6.18
C LEU A 216 -38.16 -24.95 7.27
N SER A 217 -38.18 -24.04 8.24
CA SER A 217 -39.09 -24.13 9.40
C SER A 217 -40.45 -23.46 9.20
N SER A 218 -40.56 -22.51 8.26
CA SER A 218 -41.73 -21.64 8.16
C SER A 218 -42.76 -22.04 7.11
N GLY A 219 -42.48 -23.05 6.27
CA GLY A 219 -43.44 -23.54 5.26
C GLY A 219 -43.92 -22.45 4.29
N MET A 220 -43.07 -21.45 4.03
CA MET A 220 -43.43 -20.23 3.30
C MET A 220 -43.78 -20.51 1.84
N SER A 221 -44.79 -19.80 1.33
CA SER A 221 -45.08 -19.79 -0.11
C SER A 221 -43.95 -19.07 -0.88
N VAL A 222 -43.72 -19.48 -2.14
CA VAL A 222 -42.65 -18.98 -3.03
C VAL A 222 -42.60 -17.45 -3.11
N GLY A 223 -43.74 -16.77 -3.05
CA GLY A 223 -43.80 -15.30 -3.07
C GLY A 223 -43.23 -14.64 -1.80
N SER A 224 -43.38 -15.29 -0.64
CA SER A 224 -42.84 -14.83 0.64
C SER A 224 -41.31 -14.98 0.69
N ALA A 225 -40.79 -16.09 0.13
CA ALA A 225 -39.36 -16.33 0.01
C ALA A 225 -38.69 -15.27 -0.88
N LEU A 226 -39.28 -14.96 -2.04
CA LEU A 226 -38.78 -13.91 -2.94
C LEU A 226 -38.77 -12.52 -2.32
N LEU A 227 -39.78 -12.17 -1.51
CA LEU A 227 -39.85 -10.87 -0.83
C LEU A 227 -38.78 -10.75 0.28
N MET A 228 -38.52 -11.86 0.99
CA MET A 228 -37.44 -11.97 1.98
C MET A 228 -36.06 -11.89 1.35
N ASP A 229 -35.83 -12.56 0.21
CA ASP A 229 -34.58 -12.48 -0.54
C ASP A 229 -34.27 -11.05 -0.99
N LEU A 230 -35.30 -10.33 -1.47
CA LEU A 230 -35.18 -8.94 -1.86
C LEU A 230 -34.75 -8.02 -0.70
N LEU A 231 -35.12 -8.38 0.54
CA LEU A 231 -34.77 -7.66 1.77
C LEU A 231 -33.42 -8.08 2.36
N LEU A 232 -32.99 -9.32 2.15
CA LEU A 232 -31.72 -9.84 2.69
C LEU A 232 -30.51 -9.31 1.90
N ILE A 233 -30.63 -9.22 0.59
CA ILE A 233 -29.58 -8.70 -0.32
C ILE A 233 -29.04 -7.33 0.13
N PRO A 234 -29.89 -6.31 0.40
CA PRO A 234 -29.39 -5.01 0.87
C PRO A 234 -28.77 -5.06 2.26
N VAL A 235 -29.20 -5.96 3.15
CA VAL A 235 -28.60 -6.14 4.49
C VAL A 235 -27.20 -6.75 4.36
N VAL A 236 -27.02 -7.78 3.54
CA VAL A 236 -25.71 -8.36 3.27
C VAL A 236 -24.79 -7.34 2.60
N LEU A 237 -25.30 -6.59 1.62
CA LEU A 237 -24.57 -5.49 1.00
C LEU A 237 -24.16 -4.41 2.00
N LEU A 238 -25.07 -4.03 2.91
CA LEU A 238 -24.79 -3.06 3.97
C LEU A 238 -23.70 -3.58 4.91
N VAL A 239 -23.78 -4.84 5.34
CA VAL A 239 -22.77 -5.48 6.21
C VAL A 239 -21.41 -5.52 5.51
N VAL A 240 -21.36 -5.92 4.23
CA VAL A 240 -20.12 -5.91 3.44
C VAL A 240 -19.57 -4.48 3.33
N LEU A 241 -20.43 -3.49 3.06
CA LEU A 241 -20.05 -2.08 2.99
C LEU A 241 -19.52 -1.56 4.34
N LEU A 242 -20.16 -1.95 5.44
CA LEU A 242 -19.79 -1.53 6.80
C LEU A 242 -18.46 -2.16 7.23
N VAL A 243 -18.21 -3.41 6.84
CA VAL A 243 -16.92 -4.08 7.03
C VAL A 243 -15.82 -3.38 6.24
N LEU A 244 -16.08 -3.03 4.97
CA LEU A 244 -15.14 -2.24 4.16
C LEU A 244 -14.86 -0.86 4.79
N LEU A 245 -15.87 -0.22 5.36
CA LEU A 245 -15.74 1.07 6.07
C LEU A 245 -14.98 0.96 7.39
N VAL A 246 -15.16 -0.11 8.18
CA VAL A 246 -14.45 -0.33 9.45
C VAL A 246 -13.00 -0.75 9.21
N VAL A 247 -12.73 -1.54 8.18
CA VAL A 247 -11.35 -1.81 7.73
C VAL A 247 -10.68 -0.53 7.22
N GLY A 248 -11.43 0.38 6.57
CA GLY A 248 -10.96 1.70 6.15
C GLY A 248 -10.88 2.77 7.26
N ARG A 249 -11.54 2.56 8.40
CA ARG A 249 -11.52 3.43 9.59
C ARG A 249 -11.13 2.63 10.81
N SER A 250 -9.84 2.32 10.96
CA SER A 250 -9.29 2.05 12.30
C SER A 250 -8.63 3.32 12.84
N PRO A 251 -9.33 4.14 13.66
CA PRO A 251 -8.72 5.22 14.41
C PRO A 251 -7.87 4.62 15.54
N ARG A 252 -6.66 5.15 15.66
CA ARG A 252 -5.71 5.09 16.78
C ARG A 252 -6.26 4.45 18.06
N ARG A 253 -5.75 3.25 18.42
CA ARG A 253 -5.62 2.89 19.83
C ARG A 253 -4.28 3.41 20.33
N ARG A 254 -4.31 4.53 21.06
CA ARG A 254 -3.21 4.88 21.98
C ARG A 254 -3.17 3.84 23.11
N PRO A 255 -1.98 3.59 23.67
CA PRO A 255 -1.71 2.44 24.54
C PRO A 255 -2.21 2.71 25.96
N PRO A 256 -2.39 1.67 26.80
CA PRO A 256 -2.22 1.88 28.22
C PRO A 256 -0.75 2.19 28.48
N LEU A 257 -0.49 3.46 28.81
CA LEU A 257 0.61 3.82 29.70
C LEU A 257 0.50 2.92 30.94
N ASN A 258 1.59 2.25 31.32
CA ASN A 258 2.04 2.46 32.68
C ASN A 258 3.56 2.33 32.83
N PRO A 259 4.14 3.19 33.69
CA PRO A 259 5.56 3.38 33.87
C PRO A 259 6.10 2.50 35.02
N SER A 260 7.43 2.56 35.18
CA SER A 260 8.19 2.18 36.37
C SER A 260 8.43 0.68 36.63
N THR A 261 9.66 0.26 36.33
CA THR A 261 10.70 -0.11 37.31
C THR A 261 12.02 -0.14 36.51
N GLY A 262 13.05 0.67 36.72
CA GLY A 262 13.49 1.24 37.98
C GLY A 262 14.12 0.15 38.84
N ARG A 263 15.30 -0.37 38.47
CA ARG A 263 16.37 -0.78 39.40
C ARG A 263 17.63 -1.25 38.67
N ARG A 264 18.68 -0.44 38.90
CA ARG A 264 20.10 -0.78 39.13
C ARG A 264 20.83 -1.63 38.10
#